data_AF-A0A9E5T337-F1
#
_entry.id   AF-A0A9E5T337-F1
#
_cell.length_a   1.000
_cell.length_b   1.000
_cell.length_c   1.000
_cell.angle_alpha   90.00
_cell.angle_beta   90.00
_cell.angle_gamma   90.00
#
_symmetry.space_group_name_H-M   'P 1'
#
loop_
_entity.id
_entity.type
_entity.pdbx_description
1 polymer ?
#
loop_
_entity_poly.entity_id
_entity_poly.type
_entity_poly.pdbx_seq_one_letter_code
_entity_poly.pdbx_strand_id
1 'polypeptide(L)'
;MNLIYDEGGVYIRNLANTADKHGIGQYCFARNFELAGSGYVISDGSAEYKCVFINRETMTLNDAEHYYECLKLVNSTYFVRFGTDVLVLDLEQQMATLILNGKTVCGVPFSSGFRPEGKRHTDAGSDMVGTSVSWVLGCGRFVNHDYFTEDKVRVGWSPKSEETEVMPCRAVKIKGAVYLVVVEGGVPDGVCAPAGTSRVIMLQDYDRMIFVGCVTGAGFDPVMISGYARPLG
;
A
#
# COMPACT_ATOMS: atom_id res chain seq x y z
N MET A 1 23.47 14.11 -0.69
CA MET A 1 23.31 15.55 -0.38
C MET A 1 22.32 15.59 0.75
N ASN A 2 22.79 15.88 1.97
CA ASN A 2 22.00 15.71 3.19
C ASN A 2 21.11 16.94 3.37
N LEU A 3 19.80 16.75 3.23
CA LEU A 3 18.83 17.78 3.55
C LEU A 3 18.51 17.67 5.03
N ILE A 4 19.06 18.60 5.81
CA ILE A 4 18.66 18.89 7.18
C ILE A 4 17.79 20.14 7.09
N TYR A 5 16.57 20.12 7.61
CA TYR A 5 15.76 21.32 7.78
C TYR A 5 15.28 21.43 9.22
N ASP A 6 15.75 22.52 9.81
CA ASP A 6 15.58 22.98 11.19
C ASP A 6 14.27 23.79 11.34
N GLU A 7 13.90 23.96 12.59
CA GLU A 7 12.74 24.63 13.14
C GLU A 7 12.45 26.01 12.50
N GLY A 8 11.23 26.18 11.98
CA GLY A 8 10.68 27.47 11.54
C GLY A 8 10.73 27.72 10.03
N GLY A 9 9.83 27.09 9.27
CA GLY A 9 9.76 27.34 7.82
C GLY A 9 8.49 26.87 7.12
N VAL A 10 7.61 27.84 6.84
CA VAL A 10 6.55 27.87 5.80
C VAL A 10 5.46 26.80 5.86
N TYR A 11 4.31 27.22 6.41
CA TYR A 11 2.99 26.68 6.09
C TYR A 11 2.80 26.66 4.57
N ILE A 12 3.05 25.51 3.94
CA ILE A 12 2.56 25.24 2.59
C ILE A 12 1.04 25.18 2.70
N ARG A 13 0.33 26.01 1.92
CA ARG A 13 -1.14 26.05 1.88
C ARG A 13 -1.68 24.62 1.79
N ASN A 14 -2.23 24.19 2.92
CA ASN A 14 -2.95 22.96 3.20
C ASN A 14 -3.61 22.30 1.96
N LEU A 15 -3.13 21.11 1.59
CA LEU A 15 -3.96 20.08 0.94
C LEU A 15 -5.08 19.58 1.88
N ALA A 16 -4.95 19.82 3.19
CA ALA A 16 -6.05 19.63 4.14
C ALA A 16 -7.22 20.61 3.92
N ASN A 17 -7.02 21.74 3.23
CA ASN A 17 -8.07 22.74 2.91
C ASN A 17 -8.69 22.53 1.52
N THR A 18 -8.22 21.57 0.73
CA THR A 18 -8.90 21.15 -0.51
C THR A 18 -9.91 20.05 -0.25
N ALA A 19 -9.80 19.29 0.84
CA ALA A 19 -10.77 18.26 1.21
C ALA A 19 -12.04 18.86 1.85
N ASP A 20 -11.91 19.86 2.73
CA ASP A 20 -13.05 20.51 3.40
C ASP A 20 -13.96 21.29 2.45
N LYS A 21 -13.41 21.86 1.37
CA LYS A 21 -14.21 22.52 0.30
C LYS A 21 -15.11 21.53 -0.47
N HIS A 22 -14.82 20.24 -0.35
CA HIS A 22 -15.62 19.14 -0.89
C HIS A 22 -16.36 18.34 0.20
N GLY A 23 -16.35 18.80 1.47
CA GLY A 23 -17.00 18.11 2.59
C GLY A 23 -16.30 16.83 3.05
N ILE A 24 -15.02 16.66 2.73
CA ILE A 24 -14.27 15.43 3.00
C ILE A 24 -13.48 15.60 4.31
N GLY A 25 -14.15 15.32 5.44
CA GLY A 25 -13.55 15.30 6.78
C GLY A 25 -12.66 14.09 7.10
N GLN A 26 -12.30 13.30 6.08
CA GLN A 26 -11.41 12.14 6.17
C GLN A 26 -10.65 12.02 4.85
N TYR A 27 -9.32 12.15 4.85
CA TYR A 27 -8.51 11.82 3.68
C TYR A 27 -8.61 10.30 3.44
N CYS A 28 -9.67 9.88 2.75
CA CYS A 28 -9.94 8.53 2.31
C CYS A 28 -10.00 8.57 0.79
N PHE A 29 -9.08 7.87 0.12
CA PHE A 29 -9.19 7.70 -1.31
C PHE A 29 -10.51 7.03 -1.62
N ALA A 30 -11.28 7.60 -2.56
CA ALA A 30 -12.53 6.99 -2.97
C ALA A 30 -12.27 5.62 -3.60
N ARG A 31 -13.19 4.68 -3.39
CA ARG A 31 -13.18 3.41 -4.12
C ARG A 31 -13.14 3.70 -5.62
N ASN A 32 -12.27 2.99 -6.31
CA ASN A 32 -12.10 3.10 -7.75
C ASN A 32 -12.75 1.89 -8.44
N PHE A 33 -13.41 2.14 -9.57
CA PHE A 33 -14.14 1.12 -10.32
C PHE A 33 -13.67 1.01 -11.78
N GLU A 34 -12.55 1.63 -12.13
CA GLU A 34 -12.05 1.66 -13.53
C GLU A 34 -11.62 0.29 -14.02
N LEU A 35 -11.29 -0.63 -13.11
CA LEU A 35 -10.95 -2.01 -13.45
C LEU A 35 -12.20 -2.87 -13.74
N ALA A 36 -13.41 -2.43 -13.40
CA ALA A 36 -14.62 -3.24 -13.62
C ALA A 36 -14.82 -3.57 -15.12
N GLY A 37 -15.05 -4.85 -15.42
CA GLY A 37 -15.17 -5.38 -16.78
C GLY A 37 -13.82 -5.71 -17.45
N SER A 38 -12.69 -5.58 -16.74
CA SER A 38 -11.36 -5.91 -17.26
C SER A 38 -10.86 -7.27 -16.78
N GLY A 39 -9.93 -7.86 -17.51
CA GLY A 39 -9.28 -9.12 -17.17
C GLY A 39 -7.79 -9.09 -17.48
N TYR A 40 -7.00 -9.72 -16.61
CA TYR A 40 -5.55 -9.79 -16.69
C TYR A 40 -5.09 -11.20 -16.36
N VAL A 41 -4.12 -11.71 -17.12
CA VAL A 41 -3.36 -12.91 -16.73
C VAL A 41 -2.00 -12.47 -16.22
N ILE A 42 -1.70 -12.71 -14.95
CA ILE A 42 -0.43 -12.35 -14.33
C ILE A 42 0.47 -13.59 -14.35
N SER A 43 1.69 -13.46 -14.86
CA SER A 43 2.68 -14.54 -14.80
C SER A 43 4.03 -14.05 -14.32
N ASP A 44 4.66 -14.84 -13.46
CA ASP A 44 6.06 -14.71 -13.05
C ASP A 44 7.00 -15.67 -13.84
N GLY A 45 6.44 -16.39 -14.82
CA GLY A 45 7.11 -17.41 -15.62
C GLY A 45 7.03 -18.82 -15.04
N SER A 46 6.64 -18.99 -13.78
CA SER A 46 6.47 -20.29 -13.12
C SER A 46 5.00 -20.68 -12.97
N ALA A 47 4.15 -19.68 -12.73
CA ALA A 47 2.71 -19.83 -12.61
C ALA A 47 1.98 -18.72 -13.38
N GLU A 48 0.69 -18.97 -13.63
CA GLU A 48 -0.23 -17.99 -14.20
C GLU A 48 -1.42 -17.80 -13.26
N TYR A 49 -1.84 -16.55 -13.10
CA TYR A 49 -2.94 -16.13 -12.25
C TYR A 49 -3.91 -15.30 -13.07
N LYS A 50 -5.11 -15.84 -13.31
CA LYS A 50 -6.16 -15.17 -14.08
C LYS A 50 -7.00 -14.32 -13.14
N CYS A 51 -6.89 -13.00 -13.26
CA CYS A 51 -7.64 -12.02 -12.49
C CYS A 51 -8.70 -11.37 -13.39
N VAL A 52 -9.98 -11.53 -13.09
CA VAL A 52 -11.07 -10.90 -13.86
C VAL A 52 -11.94 -10.06 -12.95
N PHE A 53 -12.00 -8.75 -13.17
CA PHE A 53 -12.86 -7.83 -12.44
C PHE A 53 -14.24 -7.87 -13.09
N ILE A 54 -15.18 -8.64 -12.54
CA ILE A 54 -16.50 -8.86 -13.16
C ILE A 54 -17.32 -7.55 -13.13
N ASN A 55 -17.41 -6.92 -11.96
CA ASN A 55 -18.18 -5.70 -11.75
C ASN A 55 -17.50 -4.81 -10.70
N ARG A 56 -18.27 -3.90 -10.08
CA ARG A 56 -17.76 -2.93 -9.09
C ARG A 56 -17.39 -3.55 -7.74
N GLU A 57 -17.83 -4.77 -7.48
CA GLU A 57 -17.77 -5.41 -6.15
C GLU A 57 -17.07 -6.77 -6.21
N THR A 58 -17.19 -7.50 -7.32
CA THR A 58 -16.68 -8.86 -7.44
C THR A 58 -15.62 -8.99 -8.53
N MET A 59 -14.61 -9.80 -8.22
CA MET A 59 -13.57 -10.26 -9.14
C MET A 59 -13.40 -11.77 -9.02
N THR A 60 -12.75 -12.40 -10.00
CA THR A 60 -12.26 -13.78 -9.87
C THR A 60 -10.75 -13.83 -9.88
N LEU A 61 -10.20 -14.75 -9.10
CA LEU A 61 -8.81 -15.19 -9.15
C LEU A 61 -8.82 -16.69 -9.45
N ASN A 62 -8.29 -17.10 -10.61
CA ASN A 62 -8.34 -18.49 -11.07
C ASN A 62 -9.76 -19.09 -10.98
N ASP A 63 -10.74 -18.32 -11.48
CA ASP A 63 -12.16 -18.65 -11.51
C ASP A 63 -12.87 -18.74 -10.14
N ALA A 64 -12.17 -18.57 -9.01
CA ALA A 64 -12.78 -18.38 -7.70
C ALA A 64 -13.23 -16.94 -7.50
N GLU A 65 -14.48 -16.72 -7.07
CA GLU A 65 -15.06 -15.39 -6.87
C GLU A 65 -14.66 -14.79 -5.51
N HIS A 66 -14.35 -13.50 -5.52
CA HIS A 66 -14.01 -12.70 -4.35
C HIS A 66 -14.66 -11.32 -4.40
N TYR A 67 -15.12 -10.83 -3.25
CA TYR A 67 -15.35 -9.41 -3.08
C TYR A 67 -14.02 -8.66 -3.06
N TYR A 68 -13.93 -7.55 -3.77
CA TYR A 68 -12.74 -6.71 -3.79
C TYR A 68 -13.04 -5.26 -3.45
N GLU A 69 -12.01 -4.58 -2.96
CA GLU A 69 -11.97 -3.13 -2.89
C GLU A 69 -10.74 -2.64 -3.64
N CYS A 70 -10.91 -1.58 -4.43
CA CYS A 70 -9.84 -1.00 -5.22
C CYS A 70 -9.66 0.47 -4.87
N LEU A 71 -8.42 0.87 -4.59
CA LEU A 71 -8.00 2.25 -4.44
C LEU A 71 -6.98 2.57 -5.52
N LYS A 72 -7.10 3.76 -6.11
CA LYS A 72 -6.16 4.27 -7.11
C LYS A 72 -5.21 5.26 -6.45
N LEU A 73 -3.93 4.90 -6.34
CA LEU A 73 -2.92 5.75 -5.68
C LEU A 73 -2.43 6.87 -6.63
N VAL A 74 -2.04 6.47 -7.84
CA VAL A 74 -1.59 7.37 -8.91
C VAL A 74 -2.28 7.01 -10.23
N ASN A 75 -2.10 7.83 -11.28
CA ASN A 75 -2.89 7.78 -12.53
C ASN A 75 -3.06 6.39 -13.15
N SER A 76 -2.10 5.48 -12.97
CA SER A 76 -2.11 4.13 -13.55
C SER A 76 -1.86 3.01 -12.53
N THR A 77 -1.78 3.32 -11.23
CA THR A 77 -1.40 2.33 -10.22
C THR A 77 -2.52 2.11 -9.23
N TYR A 78 -3.00 0.87 -9.19
CA TYR A 78 -4.17 0.43 -8.46
C TYR A 78 -3.75 -0.53 -7.37
N PHE A 79 -4.28 -0.32 -6.17
CA PHE A 79 -4.19 -1.25 -5.05
C PHE A 79 -5.54 -1.94 -4.91
N VAL A 80 -5.57 -3.26 -5.06
CA VAL A 80 -6.77 -4.08 -5.01
C VAL A 80 -6.63 -5.05 -3.86
N ARG A 81 -7.60 -5.08 -2.96
CA ARG A 81 -7.67 -6.03 -1.84
C ARG A 81 -8.83 -6.98 -2.03
N PHE A 82 -8.60 -8.28 -1.90
CA PHE A 82 -9.63 -9.31 -2.00
C PHE A 82 -9.39 -10.37 -0.91
N GLY A 83 -10.29 -10.46 0.07
CA GLY A 83 -10.01 -11.19 1.32
C GLY A 83 -8.76 -10.61 2.01
N THR A 84 -7.84 -11.46 2.44
CA THR A 84 -6.56 -11.01 3.04
C THR A 84 -5.49 -10.72 1.99
N ASP A 85 -5.71 -11.05 0.73
CA ASP A 85 -4.73 -10.93 -0.34
C ASP A 85 -4.82 -9.58 -1.06
N VAL A 86 -3.74 -9.21 -1.74
CA VAL A 86 -3.58 -7.91 -2.40
C VAL A 86 -3.01 -8.08 -3.80
N LEU A 87 -3.52 -7.29 -4.73
CA LEU A 87 -3.00 -7.13 -6.08
C LEU A 87 -2.68 -5.65 -6.32
N VAL A 88 -1.44 -5.35 -6.70
CA VAL A 88 -1.04 -4.05 -7.24
C VAL A 88 -0.90 -4.16 -8.74
N LEU A 89 -1.65 -3.35 -9.49
CA LEU A 89 -1.54 -3.23 -10.95
C LEU A 89 -0.94 -1.88 -11.29
N ASP A 90 0.16 -1.85 -12.04
CA ASP A 90 0.64 -0.67 -12.73
C ASP A 90 0.40 -0.80 -14.23
N LEU A 91 -0.65 -0.15 -14.72
CA LEU A 91 -1.05 -0.19 -16.13
C LEU A 91 -0.10 0.62 -17.03
N GLU A 92 0.67 1.56 -16.49
CA GLU A 92 1.63 2.33 -17.29
C GLU A 92 2.86 1.48 -17.61
N GLN A 93 3.38 0.77 -16.62
CA GLN A 93 4.53 -0.12 -16.80
C GLN A 93 4.15 -1.53 -17.28
N GLN A 94 2.84 -1.84 -17.31
CA GLN A 94 2.31 -3.18 -17.59
C GLN A 94 2.95 -4.19 -16.62
N MET A 95 2.86 -3.92 -15.33
CA MET A 95 3.43 -4.75 -14.26
C MET A 95 2.40 -5.01 -13.18
N ALA A 96 2.55 -6.14 -12.50
CA ALA A 96 1.68 -6.55 -11.41
C ALA A 96 2.48 -7.15 -10.25
N THR A 97 2.03 -6.89 -9.03
CA THR A 97 2.49 -7.62 -7.84
C THR A 97 1.29 -8.17 -7.10
N LEU A 98 1.29 -9.48 -6.89
CA LEU A 98 0.28 -10.21 -6.14
C LEU A 98 0.89 -10.65 -4.81
N ILE A 99 0.23 -10.30 -3.69
CA ILE A 99 0.49 -10.89 -2.38
C ILE A 99 -0.60 -11.93 -2.16
N LEU A 100 -0.24 -13.21 -2.29
CA LEU A 100 -1.15 -14.34 -2.21
C LEU A 100 -0.65 -15.32 -1.15
N ASN A 101 -1.47 -15.59 -0.13
CA ASN A 101 -1.12 -16.49 0.98
C ASN A 101 0.24 -16.13 1.62
N GLY A 102 0.52 -14.83 1.75
CA GLY A 102 1.77 -14.29 2.31
C GLY A 102 2.98 -14.34 1.37
N LYS A 103 2.85 -14.91 0.17
CA LYS A 103 3.91 -14.91 -0.86
C LYS A 103 3.74 -13.73 -1.81
N THR A 104 4.86 -13.15 -2.21
CA THR A 104 4.90 -12.07 -3.20
C THR A 104 5.23 -12.66 -4.57
N VAL A 105 4.37 -12.39 -5.55
CA VAL A 105 4.54 -12.77 -6.95
C VAL A 105 4.60 -11.49 -7.77
N CYS A 106 5.77 -11.20 -8.33
CA CYS A 106 5.95 -10.08 -9.26
C CYS A 106 5.88 -10.62 -10.69
N GLY A 107 4.93 -10.10 -11.47
CA GLY A 107 4.67 -10.61 -12.81
C GLY A 107 4.26 -9.50 -13.77
N VAL A 108 4.01 -9.91 -15.01
CA VAL A 108 3.47 -9.06 -16.07
C VAL A 108 1.99 -9.40 -16.29
N PRO A 109 1.07 -8.42 -16.30
CA PRO A 109 -0.31 -8.63 -16.66
C PRO A 109 -0.45 -8.66 -18.19
N PHE A 110 -1.00 -9.74 -18.72
CA PHE A 110 -1.39 -9.87 -20.13
C PHE A 110 -2.85 -9.46 -20.29
N SER A 111 -3.07 -8.38 -21.04
CA SER A 111 -4.39 -8.07 -21.62
C SER A 111 -4.52 -8.54 -23.07
N SER A 112 -3.40 -8.80 -23.78
CA SER A 112 -3.39 -9.13 -25.23
C SER A 112 -2.13 -9.87 -25.75
N GLY A 113 -1.33 -10.52 -24.89
CA GLY A 113 -0.19 -11.34 -25.32
C GLY A 113 1.16 -10.62 -25.49
N PHE A 114 1.25 -9.34 -25.11
CA PHE A 114 2.52 -8.59 -25.09
C PHE A 114 3.26 -8.75 -23.76
N ARG A 115 4.55 -9.15 -23.79
CA ARG A 115 5.48 -9.17 -22.65
C ARG A 115 6.44 -7.98 -22.78
N PRO A 116 6.32 -6.92 -21.97
CA PRO A 116 7.34 -5.87 -21.94
C PRO A 116 8.65 -6.45 -21.40
N GLU A 117 9.69 -6.48 -22.23
CA GLU A 117 11.03 -6.85 -21.76
C GLU A 117 11.64 -5.70 -20.93
N GLY A 118 12.32 -6.05 -19.82
CA GLY A 118 13.23 -5.14 -19.13
C GLY A 118 12.67 -4.26 -18.00
N LYS A 119 11.36 -4.23 -17.74
CA LYS A 119 10.78 -3.62 -16.52
C LYS A 119 10.15 -4.72 -15.67
N ARG A 120 10.36 -4.68 -14.34
CA ARG A 120 9.75 -5.59 -13.38
C ARG A 120 9.55 -4.84 -12.06
N HIS A 121 8.47 -5.14 -11.36
CA HIS A 121 8.45 -4.90 -9.92
C HIS A 121 9.51 -5.79 -9.28
N THR A 122 10.37 -5.23 -8.44
CA THR A 122 11.50 -5.95 -7.84
C THR A 122 11.47 -5.82 -6.33
N ASP A 123 12.22 -6.70 -5.66
CA ASP A 123 12.59 -6.45 -4.28
C ASP A 123 13.22 -5.05 -4.17
N ALA A 124 12.83 -4.29 -3.14
CA ALA A 124 13.39 -2.97 -2.88
C ALA A 124 14.80 -3.06 -2.27
N GLY A 125 15.18 -4.21 -1.69
CA GLY A 125 16.44 -4.39 -1.00
C GLY A 125 16.66 -3.31 0.06
N SER A 126 17.83 -2.69 0.03
CA SER A 126 18.18 -1.61 0.97
C SER A 126 17.66 -0.22 0.56
N ASP A 127 16.89 -0.07 -0.52
CA ASP A 127 16.44 1.25 -1.04
C ASP A 127 15.71 2.09 0.02
N MET A 128 14.97 1.44 0.93
CA MET A 128 14.19 2.13 1.95
C MET A 128 14.97 2.36 3.25
N VAL A 129 16.15 1.75 3.41
CA VAL A 129 16.92 1.81 4.67
C VAL A 129 17.38 3.23 4.96
N GLY A 130 17.15 3.69 6.19
CA GLY A 130 17.37 5.06 6.64
C GLY A 130 16.18 5.99 6.42
N THR A 131 15.06 5.48 5.89
CA THR A 131 13.83 6.26 5.74
C THR A 131 12.98 6.16 6.99
N SER A 132 12.58 7.32 7.53
CA SER A 132 11.63 7.43 8.63
C SER A 132 10.43 8.28 8.22
N VAL A 133 9.23 7.77 8.41
CA VAL A 133 7.99 8.43 7.96
C VAL A 133 6.83 8.17 8.92
N SER A 134 6.02 9.20 9.17
CA SER A 134 4.74 9.05 9.86
C SER A 134 3.61 9.08 8.85
N TRP A 135 2.90 7.96 8.70
CA TRP A 135 1.72 7.86 7.85
C TRP A 135 0.48 8.20 8.66
N VAL A 136 -0.18 9.30 8.30
CA VAL A 136 -1.36 9.84 8.98
C VAL A 136 -2.62 9.47 8.20
N LEU A 137 -3.56 8.80 8.88
CA LEU A 137 -4.88 8.46 8.35
C LEU A 137 -5.81 9.68 8.40
N GLY A 138 -6.89 9.66 7.61
CA GLY A 138 -7.88 10.74 7.57
C GLY A 138 -8.52 11.13 8.92
N CYS A 139 -8.43 10.28 9.95
CA CYS A 139 -8.92 10.55 11.30
C CYS A 139 -7.85 11.12 12.26
N GLY A 140 -6.65 11.47 11.76
CA GLY A 140 -5.54 12.02 12.55
C GLY A 140 -4.69 10.97 13.29
N ARG A 141 -5.13 9.71 13.32
CA ARG A 141 -4.30 8.59 13.79
C ARG A 141 -3.13 8.35 12.85
N PHE A 142 -2.04 7.82 13.38
CA PHE A 142 -0.81 7.59 12.62
C PHE A 142 -0.23 6.19 12.84
N VAL A 143 0.67 5.82 11.93
CA VAL A 143 1.66 4.75 12.09
C VAL A 143 3.01 5.30 11.67
N ASN A 144 4.03 5.13 12.51
CA ASN A 144 5.41 5.54 12.23
C ASN A 144 6.16 4.33 11.72
N HIS A 145 6.83 4.46 10.58
CA HIS A 145 7.76 3.46 10.06
C HIS A 145 9.16 4.04 10.01
N ASP A 146 10.10 3.39 10.72
CA ASP A 146 11.54 3.63 10.62
C ASP A 146 12.18 2.36 10.03
N TYR A 147 12.57 2.45 8.76
CA TYR A 147 13.17 1.36 8.00
C TYR A 147 14.68 1.33 8.27
N PHE A 148 15.12 0.54 9.25
CA PHE A 148 16.51 0.52 9.71
C PHE A 148 17.33 -0.67 9.20
N THR A 149 16.67 -1.72 8.71
CA THR A 149 17.28 -2.80 7.91
C THR A 149 16.37 -3.16 6.73
N GLU A 150 16.89 -3.91 5.77
CA GLU A 150 16.15 -4.35 4.58
C GLU A 150 14.91 -5.20 4.93
N ASP A 151 14.99 -6.00 5.98
CA ASP A 151 13.99 -7.00 6.36
C ASP A 151 13.16 -6.63 7.60
N LYS A 152 13.40 -5.45 8.21
CA LYS A 152 12.73 -5.03 9.44
C LYS A 152 12.44 -3.54 9.45
N VAL A 153 11.35 -3.22 10.14
CA VAL A 153 10.90 -1.85 10.38
C VAL A 153 10.62 -1.66 11.86
N ARG A 154 10.95 -0.49 12.41
CA ARG A 154 10.45 -0.06 13.71
C ARG A 154 9.10 0.61 13.50
N VAL A 155 8.07 0.09 14.17
CA VAL A 155 6.69 0.56 14.04
C VAL A 155 6.24 1.21 15.33
N GLY A 156 5.89 2.49 15.26
CA GLY A 156 5.17 3.19 16.33
C GLY A 156 3.70 3.34 15.96
N TRP A 157 2.80 3.14 16.92
CA TRP A 157 1.35 3.08 16.66
C TRP A 157 0.60 4.18 17.40
N SER A 158 -0.35 4.85 16.75
CA SER A 158 -1.24 5.76 17.48
C SER A 158 -2.05 5.03 18.57
N PRO A 159 -2.19 5.59 19.79
CA PRO A 159 -1.67 6.89 20.23
C PRO A 159 -0.25 6.84 20.83
N LYS A 160 0.36 5.67 20.95
CA LYS A 160 1.67 5.43 21.57
C LYS A 160 2.82 5.54 20.54
N SER A 161 3.34 6.74 20.30
CA SER A 161 4.45 6.94 19.36
C SER A 161 5.82 6.50 19.88
N GLU A 162 6.04 6.52 21.20
CA GLU A 162 7.36 6.29 21.81
C GLU A 162 7.72 4.80 21.92
N GLU A 163 6.72 3.92 21.92
CA GLU A 163 6.90 2.46 21.92
C GLU A 163 7.04 1.97 20.47
N THR A 164 8.27 1.87 19.98
CA THR A 164 8.52 1.30 18.64
C THR A 164 8.79 -0.20 18.73
N GLU A 165 7.98 -1.00 18.04
CA GLU A 165 8.18 -2.43 17.93
C GLU A 165 8.97 -2.78 16.66
N VAL A 166 9.91 -3.72 16.76
CA VAL A 166 10.64 -4.20 15.59
C VAL A 166 9.82 -5.31 14.93
N MET A 167 9.38 -5.06 13.70
CA MET A 167 8.54 -5.98 12.92
C MET A 167 9.24 -6.44 11.64
N PRO A 168 9.07 -7.71 11.23
CA PRO A 168 9.44 -8.14 9.90
C PRO A 168 8.77 -7.28 8.82
N CYS A 169 9.56 -6.87 7.84
CA CYS A 169 9.14 -6.02 6.74
C CYS A 169 9.65 -6.58 5.43
N ARG A 170 8.83 -6.50 4.38
CA ARG A 170 9.24 -6.73 2.99
C ARG A 170 8.76 -5.56 2.15
N ALA A 171 9.60 -5.10 1.25
CA ALA A 171 9.27 -3.99 0.35
C ALA A 171 9.51 -4.40 -1.10
N VAL A 172 8.55 -4.09 -1.96
CA VAL A 172 8.65 -4.26 -3.41
C VAL A 172 8.67 -2.88 -4.04
N LYS A 173 9.69 -2.59 -4.85
CA LYS A 173 9.73 -1.39 -5.68
C LYS A 173 8.78 -1.55 -6.86
N ILE A 174 7.75 -0.71 -6.91
CA ILE A 174 6.72 -0.72 -7.95
C ILE A 174 7.20 0.13 -9.11
N LYS A 175 7.41 1.44 -8.89
CA LYS A 175 8.02 2.36 -9.86
C LYS A 175 8.48 3.64 -9.20
N GLY A 176 9.56 4.26 -9.70
CA GLY A 176 10.03 5.55 -9.16
C GLY A 176 10.16 5.50 -7.64
N ALA A 177 9.49 6.44 -6.96
CA ALA A 177 9.39 6.51 -5.49
C ALA A 177 8.16 5.78 -4.91
N VAL A 178 7.60 4.81 -5.64
CA VAL A 178 6.43 4.01 -5.24
C VAL A 178 6.85 2.62 -4.78
N TYR A 179 6.48 2.27 -3.55
CA TYR A 179 6.85 1.03 -2.89
C TYR A 179 5.61 0.33 -2.32
N LEU A 180 5.52 -0.99 -2.50
CA LEU A 180 4.56 -1.83 -1.80
C LEU A 180 5.25 -2.46 -0.60
N VAL A 181 4.85 -2.07 0.60
CA VAL A 181 5.41 -2.52 1.86
C VAL A 181 4.45 -3.47 2.55
N VAL A 182 4.97 -4.58 3.02
CA VAL A 182 4.28 -5.57 3.86
C VAL A 182 4.98 -5.63 5.20
N VAL A 183 4.29 -5.23 6.26
CA VAL A 183 4.74 -5.36 7.64
C VAL A 183 3.96 -6.50 8.28
N GLU A 184 4.66 -7.50 8.80
CA GLU A 184 4.07 -8.65 9.48
C GLU A 184 4.26 -8.47 10.99
N GLY A 185 3.22 -8.65 11.79
CA GLY A 185 3.32 -8.47 13.24
C GLY A 185 1.99 -8.18 13.91
N GLY A 186 1.92 -8.55 15.18
CA GLY A 186 0.85 -8.13 16.09
C GLY A 186 0.92 -6.63 16.35
N VAL A 187 -0.20 -6.04 16.75
CA VAL A 187 -0.23 -4.66 17.26
C VAL A 187 -0.28 -4.67 18.80
N PRO A 188 0.41 -3.74 19.48
CA PRO A 188 0.40 -3.69 20.94
C PRO A 188 -0.99 -3.36 21.50
N ASP A 189 -1.25 -3.76 22.75
CA ASP A 189 -2.48 -3.40 23.43
C ASP A 189 -2.60 -1.88 23.66
N GLY A 190 -3.82 -1.37 23.53
CA GLY A 190 -4.14 0.04 23.76
C GLY A 190 -3.80 0.97 22.58
N VAL A 191 -3.51 0.42 21.40
CA VAL A 191 -3.38 1.19 20.15
C VAL A 191 -4.70 1.24 19.39
N CYS A 192 -4.78 2.10 18.38
CA CYS A 192 -6.01 2.30 17.60
C CYS A 192 -6.18 1.31 16.42
N ALA A 193 -5.21 0.43 16.18
CA ALA A 193 -5.35 -0.64 15.20
C ALA A 193 -6.30 -1.74 15.72
N PRO A 194 -7.04 -2.46 14.86
CA PRO A 194 -7.90 -3.55 15.30
C PRO A 194 -7.14 -4.62 16.09
N ALA A 195 -7.75 -5.11 17.18
CA ALA A 195 -7.22 -6.26 17.91
C ALA A 195 -7.13 -7.47 16.98
N GLY A 196 -6.05 -8.25 17.09
CA GLY A 196 -5.79 -9.38 16.20
C GLY A 196 -5.18 -9.00 14.85
N THR A 197 -4.83 -7.72 14.63
CA THR A 197 -4.01 -7.33 13.47
C THR A 197 -2.74 -8.16 13.45
N SER A 198 -2.44 -8.75 12.30
CA SER A 198 -1.23 -9.55 12.10
C SER A 198 -0.38 -9.05 10.92
N ARG A 199 -0.93 -8.18 10.08
CA ARG A 199 -0.23 -7.68 8.89
C ARG A 199 -0.82 -6.36 8.39
N VAL A 200 0.06 -5.46 7.97
CA VAL A 200 -0.27 -4.19 7.30
C VAL A 200 0.40 -4.16 5.92
N ILE A 201 -0.38 -3.90 4.87
CA ILE A 201 0.10 -3.82 3.49
C ILE A 201 -0.17 -2.42 2.97
N MET A 202 0.86 -1.70 2.54
CA MET A 202 0.76 -0.31 2.10
C MET A 202 1.46 -0.10 0.77
N LEU A 203 0.76 0.46 -0.21
CA LEU A 203 1.34 1.07 -1.39
C LEU A 203 1.59 2.55 -1.10
N GLN A 204 2.86 2.92 -1.04
CA GLN A 204 3.36 4.21 -0.59
C GLN A 204 3.99 4.95 -1.77
N ASP A 205 3.64 6.21 -1.97
CA ASP A 205 4.25 7.13 -2.93
C ASP A 205 4.99 8.22 -2.16
N TYR A 206 6.32 8.17 -2.19
CA TYR A 206 7.20 9.10 -1.48
C TYR A 206 7.41 10.43 -2.20
N ASP A 207 7.14 10.51 -3.51
CA ASP A 207 7.18 11.80 -4.22
C ASP A 207 5.96 12.65 -3.84
N ARG A 208 4.80 12.01 -3.72
CA ARG A 208 3.53 12.67 -3.37
C ARG A 208 3.21 12.63 -1.88
N MET A 209 3.97 11.86 -1.11
CA MET A 209 3.79 11.69 0.33
C MET A 209 2.37 11.20 0.67
N ILE A 210 1.89 10.19 -0.06
CA ILE A 210 0.55 9.58 0.10
C ILE A 210 0.65 8.05 0.14
N PHE A 211 -0.36 7.39 0.71
CA PHE A 211 -0.46 5.94 0.66
C PHE A 211 -1.91 5.47 0.55
N VAL A 212 -2.04 4.24 0.06
CA VAL A 212 -3.23 3.39 0.17
C VAL A 212 -2.80 2.03 0.68
N GLY A 213 -3.66 1.29 1.35
CA GLY A 213 -3.29 0.01 1.94
C GLY A 213 -4.45 -0.73 2.57
N CYS A 214 -4.12 -1.80 3.27
CA CYS A 214 -5.05 -2.52 4.11
C CYS A 214 -4.38 -3.06 5.39
N VAL A 215 -5.20 -3.28 6.41
CA VAL A 215 -4.84 -3.94 7.66
C VAL A 215 -5.59 -5.27 7.70
N THR A 216 -4.87 -6.36 7.96
CA THR A 216 -5.41 -7.73 8.00
C THR A 216 -5.03 -8.42 9.29
N GLY A 217 -5.88 -9.34 9.74
CA GLY A 217 -5.68 -10.05 11.01
C GLY A 217 -6.79 -11.06 11.28
N ALA A 218 -6.71 -11.69 12.45
CA ALA A 218 -7.73 -12.64 12.91
C ALA A 218 -8.87 -11.90 13.63
N GLY A 219 -10.11 -12.34 13.40
CA GLY A 219 -11.28 -11.86 14.13
C GLY A 219 -11.92 -10.56 13.60
N PHE A 220 -11.49 -10.06 12.44
CA PHE A 220 -12.14 -8.93 11.76
C PHE A 220 -11.94 -8.99 10.23
N ASP A 221 -12.84 -8.32 9.50
CA ASP A 221 -12.71 -8.18 8.05
C ASP A 221 -11.59 -7.19 7.70
N PRO A 222 -10.72 -7.51 6.71
CA PRO A 222 -9.66 -6.62 6.23
C PRO A 222 -10.10 -5.18 5.98
N VAL A 223 -9.45 -4.24 6.67
CA VAL A 223 -9.80 -2.81 6.66
C VAL A 223 -8.93 -2.07 5.65
N MET A 224 -9.56 -1.39 4.69
CA MET A 224 -8.86 -0.49 3.77
C MET A 224 -8.43 0.78 4.49
N ILE A 225 -7.19 1.22 4.25
CA ILE A 225 -6.63 2.44 4.82
C ILE A 225 -6.02 3.31 3.72
N SER A 226 -6.05 4.61 3.93
CA SER A 226 -5.31 5.56 3.10
C SER A 226 -5.03 6.83 3.89
N GLY A 227 -4.09 7.62 3.38
CA GLY A 227 -3.60 8.77 4.12
C GLY A 227 -2.45 9.47 3.41
N TYR A 228 -1.76 10.30 4.18
CA TYR A 228 -0.62 11.10 3.74
C TYR A 228 0.51 11.00 4.76
N ALA A 229 1.73 11.31 4.33
CA ALA A 229 2.85 11.38 5.25
C ALA A 229 2.93 12.74 5.93
N ARG A 230 3.29 12.72 7.21
CA ARG A 230 3.84 13.86 7.94
C ARG A 230 5.32 13.55 8.21
N PRO A 231 6.24 14.50 7.99
CA PRO A 231 7.62 14.33 8.42
C PRO A 231 7.66 14.15 9.95
N LEU A 232 8.50 13.22 10.42
CA LEU A 232 8.90 13.17 11.82
C LEU A 232 9.97 14.25 11.99
N GLY A 233 9.67 15.24 12.84
CA GLY A 233 10.63 16.28 13.23
C GLY A 233 11.74 15.72 14.09
#